data_AF-A0A537EI50-F1
#
_entry.id   AF-A0A537EI50-F1
#
_cell.length_a   1.000
_cell.length_b   1.000
_cell.length_c   1.000
_cell.angle_alpha   90.00
_cell.angle_beta   90.00
_cell.angle_gamma   90.00
#
_symmetry.space_group_name_H-M   'P 1'
#
loop_
_entity.id
_entity.type
_entity.pdbx_description
1 polymer ?
#
loop_
_entity_poly.entity_id
_entity_poly.type
_entity_poly.pdbx_seq_one_letter_code
_entity_poly.pdbx_strand_id
1 'polypeptide(L)'
;IGSVSTGQTYTLTADVQEQCQQDEAAWGIPTSTPCQLAGIEIGTEGFQFQTLDVDWIAVALSTTSPPPLSASINFTPSAPVAGQGVSFTGSAIGGTAPYTYAWTFGDGGTASGSTVSHAYSTPGSYSVQLIVADNSAASASTTQTVTVAPQPPSPVQASFTVSPTSILVGQAVTFTGTATGGTQPYSYSWDFGDGATGSGAIAAYAYSTSGSFTVTLTVADSASQTGSASKSVPVSPSSIPDFTANASPTTVSVQAGNSASTQVQLSSLTGFAGTVLLTVTSSPTGPSPVLTQPSLSLTSGGSAATTLTISTTTSTTAMNYDVRVVAVGGSTSHTIHVTLRVTAIPPPPDIDISTSQSTLLLNAGATTNSIITLQTGTYGLTVYAASGSLQRSTSLTVMVTINSPPKVTVPAPTSGLAGFSIQFVVNATDPDQGQTITFSATGLPSGASFDPATGAFSWTPLPSQAGTYTMTFTATDDGNPPMSNSNSVTVTVEGTGTPPPPTQNQGTCLLCQITQTTKTNTWVLVTGILAGFMLTMTAIYLRARGRLQEVRRMRRLTRYS
;
A
#
# COMPACT_ATOMS: atom_id res chain seq x y z
N ILE A 1 -76.74 -95.44 39.05
CA ILE A 1 -76.98 -96.43 37.98
C ILE A 1 -75.93 -96.17 36.88
N GLY A 2 -75.37 -97.23 36.29
CA GLY A 2 -74.13 -97.22 35.49
C GLY A 2 -74.13 -96.41 34.20
N SER A 3 -72.97 -96.37 33.54
CA SER A 3 -72.67 -95.60 32.33
C SER A 3 -73.66 -95.84 31.19
N VAL A 4 -74.07 -94.75 30.54
CA VAL A 4 -75.13 -94.70 29.53
C VAL A 4 -74.49 -94.58 28.13
N SER A 5 -74.99 -95.33 27.14
CA SER A 5 -74.52 -95.27 25.74
C SER A 5 -75.44 -94.40 24.87
N THR A 6 -74.90 -93.76 23.82
CA THR A 6 -75.64 -92.84 22.95
C THR A 6 -76.70 -93.56 22.09
N GLY A 7 -77.85 -92.91 21.89
CA GLY A 7 -78.93 -93.40 21.00
C GLY A 7 -79.88 -94.45 21.60
N GLN A 8 -79.79 -94.74 22.89
CA GLN A 8 -80.64 -95.69 23.60
C GLN A 8 -81.50 -94.99 24.65
N THR A 9 -82.71 -95.51 24.88
CA THR A 9 -83.64 -95.00 25.91
C THR A 9 -83.43 -95.77 27.22
N TYR A 10 -83.29 -95.05 28.33
CA TYR A 10 -83.16 -95.65 29.66
C TYR A 10 -84.25 -95.10 30.57
N THR A 11 -84.85 -95.97 31.38
CA THR A 11 -85.84 -95.57 32.40
C THR A 11 -85.16 -95.58 33.76
N LEU A 12 -85.15 -94.43 34.43
CA LEU A 12 -84.72 -94.31 35.82
C LEU A 12 -85.97 -94.32 36.69
N THR A 13 -86.21 -95.43 37.39
CA THR A 13 -87.32 -95.55 38.33
C THR A 13 -86.77 -95.36 39.74
N ALA A 14 -87.26 -94.34 40.44
CA ALA A 14 -87.03 -94.20 41.88
C ALA A 14 -88.36 -94.44 42.60
N ASP A 15 -88.40 -95.42 43.48
CA ASP A 15 -89.56 -95.65 44.34
C ASP A 15 -89.52 -94.65 45.51
N VAL A 16 -90.21 -93.54 45.33
CA VAL A 16 -90.25 -92.42 46.28
C VAL A 16 -90.93 -92.84 47.59
N GLN A 17 -91.74 -93.89 47.57
CA GLN A 17 -92.55 -94.32 48.71
C GLN A 17 -91.70 -95.08 49.74
N GLU A 18 -90.72 -95.87 49.29
CA GLU A 18 -89.81 -96.60 50.20
C GLU A 18 -88.73 -95.68 50.81
N GLN A 19 -88.22 -94.71 50.03
CA GLN A 19 -87.16 -93.80 50.50
C GLN A 19 -87.68 -92.76 51.50
N CYS A 20 -88.89 -92.20 51.29
CA CYS A 20 -89.44 -91.21 52.22
C CYS A 20 -89.89 -91.86 53.55
N GLN A 21 -90.41 -93.10 53.52
CA GLN A 21 -90.82 -93.82 54.74
C GLN A 21 -89.64 -94.20 55.65
N GLN A 22 -88.43 -94.39 55.10
CA GLN A 22 -87.23 -94.64 55.91
C GLN A 22 -86.73 -93.39 56.64
N ASP A 23 -86.78 -92.21 55.99
CA ASP A 23 -86.32 -90.95 56.58
C ASP A 23 -87.35 -90.36 57.58
N GLU A 24 -88.66 -90.49 57.31
CA GLU A 24 -89.73 -90.00 58.20
C GLU A 24 -89.83 -90.81 59.51
N ALA A 25 -89.52 -92.11 59.47
CA ALA A 25 -89.44 -92.96 60.66
C ALA A 25 -88.24 -92.60 61.57
N ALA A 26 -87.16 -92.06 61.00
CA ALA A 26 -86.00 -91.60 61.76
C ALA A 26 -86.26 -90.25 62.47
N TRP A 27 -87.23 -89.46 62.01
CA TRP A 27 -87.55 -88.12 62.53
C TRP A 27 -88.85 -88.05 63.37
N GLY A 28 -89.53 -89.19 63.58
CA GLY A 28 -90.66 -89.31 64.52
C GLY A 28 -91.98 -88.72 64.04
N ILE A 29 -92.18 -88.60 62.72
CA ILE A 29 -93.40 -88.05 62.11
C ILE A 29 -94.39 -89.20 61.78
N PRO A 30 -95.71 -89.04 61.97
CA PRO A 30 -96.69 -90.11 61.70
C PRO A 30 -96.72 -90.54 60.23
N THR A 31 -96.80 -91.85 59.99
CA THR A 31 -96.72 -92.51 58.66
C THR A 31 -97.88 -92.19 57.70
N SER A 32 -98.85 -91.38 58.14
CA SER A 32 -99.97 -90.91 57.33
C SER A 32 -99.73 -89.54 56.70
N THR A 33 -98.53 -88.97 56.83
CA THR A 33 -98.19 -87.65 56.28
C THR A 33 -97.90 -87.79 54.79
N PRO A 34 -98.62 -87.09 53.89
CA PRO A 34 -98.38 -87.23 52.46
C PRO A 34 -97.04 -86.60 52.07
N CYS A 35 -96.07 -87.43 51.67
CA CYS A 35 -94.77 -87.00 51.19
C CYS A 35 -94.82 -86.74 49.67
N GLN A 36 -94.42 -85.55 49.22
CA GLN A 36 -94.26 -85.22 47.80
C GLN A 36 -92.78 -85.01 47.47
N LEU A 37 -92.33 -85.56 46.34
CA LEU A 37 -90.97 -85.35 45.84
C LEU A 37 -90.74 -83.86 45.58
N ALA A 38 -89.81 -83.24 46.31
CA ALA A 38 -89.57 -81.80 46.24
C ALA A 38 -88.79 -81.36 44.98
N GLY A 39 -88.15 -82.28 44.26
CA GLY A 39 -87.42 -82.02 43.02
C GLY A 39 -86.37 -83.07 42.70
N ILE A 40 -85.82 -83.04 41.49
CA ILE A 40 -84.67 -83.85 41.05
C ILE A 40 -83.57 -82.89 40.64
N GLU A 41 -82.37 -83.06 41.20
CA GLU A 41 -81.18 -82.28 40.81
C GLU A 41 -80.32 -83.11 39.85
N ILE A 42 -79.98 -82.55 38.69
CA ILE A 42 -79.14 -83.20 37.67
C ILE A 42 -77.86 -82.38 37.49
N GLY A 43 -76.71 -82.95 37.85
CA GLY A 43 -75.40 -82.32 37.62
C GLY A 43 -75.00 -82.42 36.14
N THR A 44 -74.58 -81.30 35.53
CA THR A 44 -74.34 -81.22 34.08
C THR A 44 -72.95 -80.65 33.81
N GLU A 45 -71.93 -81.50 33.89
CA GLU A 45 -70.56 -81.13 33.56
C GLU A 45 -70.41 -80.92 32.03
N GLY A 46 -70.75 -79.73 31.54
CA GLY A 46 -70.34 -79.23 30.22
C GLY A 46 -71.34 -79.36 29.07
N PHE A 47 -72.61 -79.71 29.32
CA PHE A 47 -73.66 -79.75 28.28
C PHE A 47 -74.66 -78.60 28.46
N GLN A 48 -75.13 -78.00 27.36
CA GLN A 48 -76.15 -76.94 27.36
C GLN A 48 -77.50 -77.52 26.90
N PHE A 49 -78.61 -77.14 27.56
CA PHE A 49 -79.97 -77.58 27.22
C PHE A 49 -80.74 -76.50 26.46
N GLN A 50 -81.65 -76.88 25.56
CA GLN A 50 -82.55 -75.93 24.88
C GLN A 50 -83.90 -75.76 25.58
N THR A 51 -84.51 -76.84 26.10
CA THR A 51 -85.79 -76.79 26.84
C THR A 51 -85.88 -77.96 27.83
N LEU A 52 -86.46 -77.72 29.01
CA LEU A 52 -86.85 -78.74 29.99
C LEU A 52 -88.37 -78.80 30.01
N ASP A 53 -88.96 -79.87 29.48
CA ASP A 53 -90.40 -80.11 29.57
C ASP A 53 -90.63 -81.21 30.60
N VAL A 54 -91.37 -80.90 31.67
CA VAL A 54 -91.60 -81.83 32.79
C VAL A 54 -93.02 -82.36 32.69
N ASP A 55 -93.23 -83.29 31.75
CA ASP A 55 -94.42 -84.14 31.75
C ASP A 55 -94.07 -85.43 32.52
N TRP A 56 -94.80 -85.68 33.62
CA TRP A 56 -94.45 -86.58 34.73
C TRP A 56 -94.26 -88.09 34.41
N ILE A 57 -94.16 -88.51 33.15
CA ILE A 57 -93.93 -89.92 32.77
C ILE A 57 -92.82 -90.13 31.71
N ALA A 58 -92.24 -89.11 31.07
CA ALA A 58 -91.08 -89.33 30.21
C ALA A 58 -90.26 -88.05 29.96
N VAL A 59 -89.06 -87.95 30.54
CA VAL A 59 -88.08 -86.94 30.14
C VAL A 59 -87.25 -87.50 28.97
N ALA A 60 -87.48 -87.00 27.76
CA ALA A 60 -86.74 -87.39 26.57
C ALA A 60 -85.52 -86.49 26.37
N LEU A 61 -84.32 -87.03 26.56
CA LEU A 61 -83.05 -86.37 26.21
C LEU A 61 -82.66 -86.72 24.78
N SER A 62 -82.76 -85.75 23.87
CA SER A 62 -82.31 -85.89 22.48
C SER A 62 -80.96 -85.20 22.30
N THR A 63 -79.87 -85.95 22.19
CA THR A 63 -78.59 -85.42 21.73
C THR A 63 -78.43 -85.73 20.25
N THR A 64 -78.42 -84.68 19.42
CA THR A 64 -78.15 -84.83 17.98
C THR A 64 -76.65 -85.02 17.74
N SER A 65 -76.30 -85.81 16.71
CA SER A 65 -74.92 -85.88 16.21
C SER A 65 -74.42 -84.46 15.90
N PRO A 66 -73.19 -84.08 16.30
CA PRO A 66 -72.65 -82.77 15.99
C PRO A 66 -72.69 -82.54 14.47
N PRO A 67 -72.98 -81.32 14.01
CA PRO A 67 -73.05 -81.03 12.57
C PRO A 67 -71.75 -81.45 11.88
N PRO A 68 -71.80 -81.88 10.60
CA PRO A 68 -70.62 -82.38 9.91
C PRO A 68 -69.51 -81.33 9.91
N LEU A 69 -68.27 -81.77 10.13
CA LEU A 69 -67.11 -80.89 10.14
C LEU A 69 -67.00 -80.17 8.79
N SER A 70 -66.86 -78.85 8.84
CA SER A 70 -66.64 -78.00 7.67
C SER A 70 -65.47 -77.06 7.93
N ALA A 71 -64.66 -76.81 6.90
CA ALA A 71 -63.50 -75.94 6.94
C ALA A 71 -63.67 -74.74 6.00
N SER A 72 -63.15 -73.57 6.40
CA SER A 72 -63.06 -72.39 5.54
C SER A 72 -61.67 -71.74 5.64
N ILE A 73 -61.26 -71.10 4.54
CA ILE A 73 -59.99 -70.39 4.43
C ILE A 73 -60.29 -68.90 4.26
N ASN A 74 -59.58 -68.08 5.02
CA ASN A 74 -59.41 -66.65 4.74
C ASN A 74 -57.92 -66.36 4.59
N PHE A 75 -57.58 -65.33 3.79
CA PHE A 75 -56.19 -64.90 3.65
C PHE A 75 -56.08 -63.39 3.45
N THR A 76 -54.96 -62.81 3.88
CA THR A 76 -54.65 -61.40 3.70
C THR A 76 -53.16 -61.21 3.36
N PRO A 77 -52.80 -60.31 2.43
CA PRO A 77 -53.67 -59.46 1.59
C PRO A 77 -54.37 -60.24 0.46
N SER A 78 -55.46 -59.68 -0.10
CA SER A 78 -56.25 -60.31 -1.17
C SER A 78 -55.56 -60.33 -2.55
N ALA A 79 -54.55 -59.48 -2.75
CA ALA A 79 -53.75 -59.41 -3.97
C ALA A 79 -52.25 -59.34 -3.61
N PRO A 80 -51.64 -60.45 -3.17
CA PRO A 80 -50.23 -60.48 -2.81
C PRO A 80 -49.32 -60.36 -4.04
N VAL A 81 -48.13 -59.79 -3.86
CA VAL A 81 -47.05 -59.79 -4.86
C VAL A 81 -45.97 -60.82 -4.50
N ALA A 82 -45.19 -61.25 -5.49
CA ALA A 82 -44.11 -62.20 -5.26
C ALA A 82 -43.14 -61.71 -4.15
N GLY A 83 -42.79 -62.60 -3.24
CA GLY A 83 -41.95 -62.34 -2.05
C GLY A 83 -42.69 -61.75 -0.84
N GLN A 84 -43.97 -61.37 -0.97
CA GLN A 84 -44.78 -60.87 0.14
C GLN A 84 -45.32 -62.03 1.00
N GLY A 85 -45.26 -61.89 2.33
CA GLY A 85 -45.90 -62.81 3.26
C GLY A 85 -47.43 -62.69 3.22
N VAL A 86 -48.11 -63.82 3.06
CA VAL A 86 -49.56 -63.96 3.06
C VAL A 86 -49.97 -64.68 4.34
N SER A 87 -50.85 -64.05 5.12
CA SER A 87 -51.42 -64.66 6.32
C SER A 87 -52.65 -65.47 5.93
N PHE A 88 -52.69 -66.74 6.34
CA PHE A 88 -53.80 -67.66 6.13
C PHE A 88 -54.45 -68.00 7.47
N THR A 89 -55.77 -67.88 7.54
CA THR A 89 -56.57 -68.23 8.72
C THR A 89 -57.58 -69.31 8.34
N GLY A 90 -57.53 -70.42 9.06
CA GLY A 90 -58.43 -71.56 8.89
C GLY A 90 -59.48 -71.55 10.00
N SER A 91 -60.74 -71.74 9.63
CA SER A 91 -61.85 -71.88 10.58
C SER A 91 -62.54 -73.23 10.41
N ALA A 92 -62.97 -73.81 11.52
CA ALA A 92 -63.67 -75.09 11.58
C ALA A 92 -65.02 -74.93 12.27
N ILE A 93 -66.08 -75.50 11.70
CA ILE A 93 -67.43 -75.50 12.27
C ILE A 93 -67.95 -76.95 12.25
N GLY A 94 -68.64 -77.38 13.31
CA GLY A 94 -69.11 -78.76 13.47
C GLY A 94 -68.01 -79.72 13.94
N GLY A 95 -68.32 -81.01 14.03
CA GLY A 95 -67.43 -82.04 14.59
C GLY A 95 -67.21 -81.91 16.11
N THR A 96 -66.18 -82.61 16.59
CA THR A 96 -65.81 -82.65 18.03
C THR A 96 -64.44 -82.03 18.27
N ALA A 97 -64.40 -80.90 18.99
CA ALA A 97 -63.13 -80.27 19.39
C ALA A 97 -62.27 -81.20 20.27
N PRO A 98 -60.92 -81.05 20.32
CA PRO A 98 -60.09 -80.06 19.60
C PRO A 98 -59.90 -80.36 18.10
N TYR A 99 -59.54 -79.32 17.33
CA TYR A 99 -59.25 -79.43 15.89
C TYR A 99 -57.75 -79.34 15.59
N THR A 100 -57.33 -80.06 14.56
CA THR A 100 -55.99 -79.96 13.96
C THR A 100 -56.09 -79.41 12.55
N TYR A 101 -55.12 -78.57 12.15
CA TYR A 101 -55.12 -77.85 10.89
C TYR A 101 -53.84 -78.17 10.12
N ALA A 102 -53.97 -78.62 8.88
CA ALA A 102 -52.87 -78.89 7.97
C ALA A 102 -53.08 -78.14 6.64
N TRP A 103 -52.05 -77.43 6.19
CA TRP A 103 -52.07 -76.59 5.00
C TRP A 103 -51.12 -77.13 3.93
N THR A 104 -51.53 -77.02 2.67
CA THR A 104 -50.64 -77.13 1.51
C THR A 104 -50.87 -75.92 0.60
N PHE A 105 -49.80 -75.24 0.19
CA PHE A 105 -49.90 -73.94 -0.50
C PHE A 105 -49.87 -74.05 -2.04
N GLY A 106 -49.75 -75.25 -2.60
CA GLY A 106 -49.73 -75.46 -4.05
C GLY A 106 -48.39 -75.17 -4.74
N ASP A 107 -47.38 -74.70 -4.00
CA ASP A 107 -45.99 -74.52 -4.44
C ASP A 107 -45.01 -75.54 -3.82
N GLY A 108 -45.55 -76.54 -3.12
CA GLY A 108 -44.80 -77.54 -2.35
C GLY A 108 -44.63 -77.18 -0.87
N GLY A 109 -45.00 -75.96 -0.43
CA GLY A 109 -44.99 -75.56 0.97
C GLY A 109 -46.12 -76.19 1.79
N THR A 110 -45.85 -76.47 3.06
CA THR A 110 -46.82 -77.01 4.04
C THR A 110 -46.72 -76.29 5.38
N ALA A 111 -47.83 -76.17 6.10
CA ALA A 111 -47.84 -75.62 7.45
C ALA A 111 -48.90 -76.27 8.34
N SER A 112 -48.79 -76.07 9.65
CA SER A 112 -49.76 -76.56 10.64
C SER A 112 -50.14 -75.46 11.62
N GLY A 113 -51.41 -75.43 12.03
CA GLY A 113 -51.95 -74.41 12.93
C GLY A 113 -53.15 -73.66 12.32
N SER A 114 -53.99 -73.06 13.16
CA SER A 114 -55.19 -72.33 12.69
C SER A 114 -54.87 -71.02 11.98
N THR A 115 -53.69 -70.44 12.24
CA THR A 115 -53.18 -69.26 11.55
C THR A 115 -51.72 -69.48 11.18
N VAL A 116 -51.39 -69.29 9.90
CA VAL A 116 -50.05 -69.54 9.35
C VAL A 116 -49.68 -68.43 8.37
N SER A 117 -48.38 -68.22 8.13
CA SER A 117 -47.88 -67.26 7.14
C SER A 117 -47.04 -67.99 6.10
N HIS A 118 -47.23 -67.66 4.82
CA HIS A 118 -46.49 -68.23 3.70
C HIS A 118 -46.22 -67.18 2.63
N ALA A 119 -45.07 -67.25 1.94
CA ALA A 119 -44.68 -66.30 0.90
C ALA A 119 -44.33 -67.04 -0.39
N TYR A 120 -44.91 -66.60 -1.50
CA TYR A 120 -44.66 -67.18 -2.83
C TYR A 120 -43.54 -66.44 -3.53
N SER A 121 -42.50 -67.15 -3.97
CA SER A 121 -41.32 -66.55 -4.61
C SER A 121 -41.53 -66.20 -6.08
N THR A 122 -42.43 -66.91 -6.77
CA THR A 122 -42.74 -66.69 -8.19
C THR A 122 -44.16 -66.13 -8.37
N PRO A 123 -44.39 -65.26 -9.36
CA PRO A 123 -45.75 -64.86 -9.74
C PRO A 123 -46.50 -66.05 -10.34
N GLY A 124 -47.77 -66.21 -10.00
CA GLY A 124 -48.55 -67.37 -10.42
C GLY A 124 -49.88 -67.50 -9.68
N SER A 125 -50.68 -68.49 -10.08
CA SER A 125 -51.90 -68.87 -9.36
C SER A 125 -51.65 -70.17 -8.59
N TYR A 126 -51.90 -70.15 -7.29
CA TYR A 126 -51.62 -71.26 -6.38
C TYR A 126 -52.92 -71.75 -5.73
N SER A 127 -53.11 -73.07 -5.70
CA SER A 127 -54.26 -73.71 -5.05
C SER A 127 -53.90 -74.06 -3.60
N VAL A 128 -54.40 -73.27 -2.65
CA VAL A 128 -54.19 -73.50 -1.22
C VAL A 128 -55.26 -74.45 -0.71
N GLN A 129 -54.84 -75.55 -0.11
CA GLN A 129 -55.72 -76.54 0.50
C GLN A 129 -55.55 -76.54 2.01
N LEU A 130 -56.66 -76.47 2.73
CA LEU A 130 -56.75 -76.64 4.17
C LEU A 130 -57.45 -77.96 4.47
N ILE A 131 -56.82 -78.81 5.28
CA ILE A 131 -57.42 -80.00 5.86
C ILE A 131 -57.57 -79.76 7.37
N VAL A 132 -58.79 -79.88 7.87
CA VAL A 132 -59.09 -79.86 9.30
C VAL A 132 -59.52 -81.26 9.73
N ALA A 133 -58.95 -81.76 10.81
CA ALA A 133 -59.41 -83.00 11.46
C ALA A 133 -59.86 -82.72 12.91
N ASP A 134 -60.95 -83.38 13.32
CA ASP A 134 -61.49 -83.29 14.67
C ASP A 134 -61.00 -84.44 15.58
N ASN A 135 -61.37 -84.40 16.86
CA ASN A 135 -60.93 -85.40 17.85
C ASN A 135 -61.54 -86.80 17.65
N SER A 136 -62.55 -86.92 16.78
CA SER A 136 -63.19 -88.18 16.39
C SER A 136 -62.64 -88.73 15.08
N ALA A 137 -61.53 -88.17 14.58
CA ALA A 137 -60.89 -88.51 13.32
C ALA A 137 -61.75 -88.23 12.07
N ALA A 138 -62.80 -87.40 12.18
CA ALA A 138 -63.48 -86.86 11.01
C ALA A 138 -62.60 -85.77 10.38
N SER A 139 -62.60 -85.69 9.04
CA SER A 139 -61.81 -84.69 8.30
C SER A 139 -62.65 -83.93 7.28
N ALA A 140 -62.33 -82.65 7.13
CA ALA A 140 -62.90 -81.77 6.12
C ALA A 140 -61.76 -81.08 5.37
N SER A 141 -61.90 -80.96 4.05
CA SER A 141 -60.95 -80.25 3.20
C SER A 141 -61.67 -79.13 2.44
N THR A 142 -60.97 -78.01 2.26
CA THR A 142 -61.41 -76.92 1.40
C THR A 142 -60.22 -76.37 0.62
N THR A 143 -60.49 -75.79 -0.55
CA THR A 143 -59.47 -75.21 -1.43
C THR A 143 -59.81 -73.77 -1.79
N GLN A 144 -58.79 -72.92 -1.85
CA GLN A 144 -58.90 -71.53 -2.24
C GLN A 144 -57.75 -71.18 -3.19
N THR A 145 -58.06 -70.49 -4.29
CA THR A 145 -57.02 -70.01 -5.21
C THR A 145 -56.48 -68.67 -4.73
N VAL A 146 -55.15 -68.54 -4.66
CA VAL A 146 -54.42 -67.29 -4.40
C VAL A 146 -53.65 -66.92 -5.66
N THR A 147 -53.88 -65.72 -6.19
CA THR A 147 -53.15 -65.19 -7.35
C THR A 147 -52.08 -64.21 -6.88
N VAL A 148 -50.82 -64.51 -7.19
CA VAL A 148 -49.64 -63.73 -6.82
C VAL A 148 -49.18 -62.94 -8.03
N ALA A 149 -49.20 -61.62 -7.93
CA ALA A 149 -48.78 -60.72 -8.99
C ALA A 149 -47.24 -60.56 -9.04
N PRO A 150 -46.65 -60.23 -10.20
CA PRO A 150 -45.26 -59.83 -10.28
C PRO A 150 -44.99 -58.58 -9.44
N GLN A 151 -43.80 -58.51 -8.83
CA GLN A 151 -43.36 -57.32 -8.12
C GLN A 151 -43.25 -56.15 -9.12
N PRO A 152 -43.79 -54.95 -8.80
CA PRO A 152 -43.66 -53.79 -9.67
C PRO A 152 -42.17 -53.47 -9.91
N PRO A 153 -41.78 -53.03 -11.13
CA PRO A 153 -40.42 -52.60 -11.40
C PRO A 153 -40.02 -51.50 -10.41
N SER A 154 -38.76 -51.53 -9.96
CA SER A 154 -38.22 -50.40 -9.18
C SER A 154 -38.29 -49.13 -10.03
N PRO A 155 -38.54 -47.94 -9.45
CA PRO A 155 -38.56 -46.70 -10.21
C PRO A 155 -37.21 -46.43 -10.86
N VAL A 156 -37.21 -45.80 -12.03
CA VAL A 156 -35.98 -45.37 -12.72
C VAL A 156 -35.31 -44.28 -11.89
N GLN A 157 -34.05 -44.48 -11.54
CA GLN A 157 -33.22 -43.51 -10.83
C GLN A 157 -32.07 -43.08 -11.74
N ALA A 158 -31.88 -41.78 -11.86
CA ALA A 158 -30.78 -41.18 -12.60
C ALA A 158 -29.74 -40.61 -11.62
N SER A 159 -28.47 -40.65 -12.00
CA SER A 159 -27.42 -39.88 -11.34
C SER A 159 -26.32 -39.53 -12.34
N PHE A 160 -25.48 -38.56 -12.04
CA PHE A 160 -24.35 -38.25 -12.92
C PHE A 160 -23.15 -37.65 -12.21
N THR A 161 -22.00 -37.71 -12.87
CA THR A 161 -20.76 -37.03 -12.48
C THR A 161 -20.36 -36.00 -13.53
N VAL A 162 -19.57 -35.02 -13.10
CA VAL A 162 -19.08 -33.91 -13.93
C VAL A 162 -17.57 -33.82 -13.76
N SER A 163 -16.85 -33.71 -14.86
CA SER A 163 -15.39 -33.55 -14.86
C SER A 163 -14.95 -32.57 -15.95
N PRO A 164 -14.09 -31.57 -15.64
CA PRO A 164 -13.52 -31.26 -14.33
C PRO A 164 -14.53 -30.60 -13.37
N THR A 165 -14.21 -30.54 -12.07
CA THR A 165 -15.06 -29.90 -11.05
C THR A 165 -14.86 -28.38 -10.95
N SER A 166 -13.73 -27.87 -11.44
CA SER A 166 -13.45 -26.43 -11.60
C SER A 166 -13.42 -26.08 -13.08
N ILE A 167 -14.48 -25.42 -13.55
CA ILE A 167 -14.72 -25.17 -14.98
C ILE A 167 -14.49 -23.70 -15.27
N LEU A 168 -13.78 -23.40 -16.35
CA LEU A 168 -13.62 -22.06 -16.89
C LEU A 168 -14.47 -21.91 -18.16
N VAL A 169 -14.84 -20.68 -18.49
CA VAL A 169 -15.52 -20.36 -19.75
C VAL A 169 -14.73 -20.90 -20.96
N GLY A 170 -15.41 -21.61 -21.85
CA GLY A 170 -14.84 -22.23 -23.05
C GLY A 170 -14.13 -23.56 -22.82
N GLN A 171 -14.00 -24.03 -21.58
CA GLN A 171 -13.42 -25.35 -21.30
C GLN A 171 -14.41 -26.48 -21.60
N ALA A 172 -13.93 -27.55 -22.23
CA ALA A 172 -14.72 -28.76 -22.42
C ALA A 172 -14.96 -29.48 -21.09
N VAL A 173 -16.23 -29.78 -20.80
CA VAL A 173 -16.71 -30.48 -19.61
C VAL A 173 -17.34 -31.79 -20.03
N THR A 174 -17.00 -32.87 -19.35
CA THR A 174 -17.59 -34.20 -19.57
C THR A 174 -18.62 -34.51 -18.48
N PHE A 175 -19.79 -34.91 -18.91
CA PHE A 175 -20.91 -35.36 -18.09
C PHE A 175 -21.12 -36.86 -18.29
N THR A 176 -21.12 -37.62 -17.21
CA THR A 176 -21.29 -39.09 -17.26
C THR A 176 -22.51 -39.48 -16.44
N GLY A 177 -23.57 -39.90 -17.13
CA GLY A 177 -24.83 -40.33 -16.56
C GLY A 177 -24.87 -41.83 -16.25
N THR A 178 -25.57 -42.19 -15.18
CA THR A 178 -25.87 -43.57 -14.78
C THR A 178 -27.35 -43.71 -14.46
N ALA A 179 -27.86 -44.93 -14.65
CA ALA A 179 -29.26 -45.26 -14.48
C ALA A 179 -29.43 -46.60 -13.75
N THR A 180 -30.36 -46.67 -12.81
CA THR A 180 -30.73 -47.89 -12.08
C THR A 180 -32.25 -48.01 -11.95
N GLY A 181 -32.76 -49.22 -11.64
CA GLY A 181 -34.20 -49.49 -11.62
C GLY A 181 -34.83 -49.56 -13.01
N GLY A 182 -36.15 -49.65 -13.10
CA GLY A 182 -36.89 -49.76 -14.37
C GLY A 182 -36.52 -50.97 -15.22
N THR A 183 -36.78 -50.84 -16.52
CA THR A 183 -36.60 -51.90 -17.53
C THR A 183 -35.64 -51.47 -18.64
N GLN A 184 -34.45 -52.07 -18.69
CA GLN A 184 -33.45 -51.81 -19.73
C GLN A 184 -33.99 -52.12 -21.16
N PRO A 185 -33.45 -51.48 -22.22
CA PRO A 185 -32.37 -50.48 -22.24
C PRO A 185 -32.82 -49.07 -21.80
N TYR A 186 -31.84 -48.22 -21.45
CA TYR A 186 -32.07 -46.81 -21.08
C TYR A 186 -31.70 -45.84 -22.21
N SER A 187 -32.39 -44.71 -22.25
CA SER A 187 -32.07 -43.55 -23.06
C SER A 187 -31.76 -42.34 -22.15
N TYR A 188 -30.83 -41.50 -22.58
CA TYR A 188 -30.29 -40.39 -21.78
C TYR A 188 -30.47 -39.07 -22.54
N SER A 189 -31.05 -38.07 -21.89
CA SER A 189 -31.18 -36.70 -22.38
C SER A 189 -30.66 -35.70 -21.35
N TRP A 190 -29.91 -34.71 -21.80
CA TRP A 190 -29.30 -33.68 -20.96
C TRP A 190 -29.88 -32.31 -21.28
N ASP A 191 -30.08 -31.52 -20.23
CA ASP A 191 -30.24 -30.07 -20.27
C ASP A 191 -29.07 -29.46 -19.50
N PHE A 192 -28.25 -28.64 -20.16
CA PHE A 192 -27.07 -28.03 -19.54
C PHE A 192 -27.40 -26.76 -18.74
N GLY A 193 -28.65 -26.30 -18.72
CA GLY A 193 -29.12 -25.19 -17.90
C GLY A 193 -28.86 -23.80 -18.49
N ASP A 194 -28.29 -23.71 -19.70
CA ASP A 194 -28.14 -22.50 -20.51
C ASP A 194 -29.00 -22.52 -21.78
N GLY A 195 -29.88 -23.51 -21.90
CA GLY A 195 -30.73 -23.76 -23.06
C GLY A 195 -30.14 -24.76 -24.07
N ALA A 196 -28.89 -25.20 -23.90
CA ALA A 196 -28.32 -26.27 -24.70
C ALA A 196 -28.73 -27.66 -24.18
N THR A 197 -28.85 -28.62 -25.10
CA THR A 197 -29.24 -30.00 -24.80
C THR A 197 -28.23 -31.01 -25.31
N GLY A 198 -28.21 -32.21 -24.72
CA GLY A 198 -27.35 -33.31 -25.13
C GLY A 198 -28.04 -34.67 -25.06
N SER A 199 -27.39 -35.72 -25.56
CA SER A 199 -27.90 -37.09 -25.55
C SER A 199 -26.79 -38.11 -25.31
N GLY A 200 -27.16 -39.29 -24.84
CA GLY A 200 -26.23 -40.39 -24.58
C GLY A 200 -25.72 -40.42 -23.13
N ALA A 201 -25.19 -41.56 -22.70
CA ALA A 201 -24.72 -41.75 -21.32
C ALA A 201 -23.51 -40.87 -20.99
N ILE A 202 -22.72 -40.48 -21.99
CA ILE A 202 -21.61 -39.54 -21.86
C ILE A 202 -21.85 -38.39 -22.82
N ALA A 203 -21.81 -37.16 -22.31
CA ALA A 203 -21.93 -35.94 -23.11
C ALA A 203 -20.77 -34.99 -22.80
N ALA A 204 -20.27 -34.28 -23.82
CA ALA A 204 -19.27 -33.24 -23.67
C ALA A 204 -19.87 -31.88 -24.05
N TYR A 205 -19.64 -30.86 -23.23
CA TYR A 205 -20.19 -29.51 -23.45
C TYR A 205 -19.26 -28.44 -22.88
N ALA A 206 -19.28 -27.23 -23.45
CA ALA A 206 -18.46 -26.10 -23.00
C ALA A 206 -19.32 -24.84 -22.91
N TYR A 207 -19.32 -24.19 -21.73
CA TYR A 207 -20.12 -22.99 -21.48
C TYR A 207 -19.43 -21.74 -22.04
N SER A 208 -20.17 -20.89 -22.74
CA SER A 208 -19.68 -19.63 -23.33
C SER A 208 -19.70 -18.45 -22.35
N THR A 209 -20.39 -18.57 -21.22
CA THR A 209 -20.50 -17.52 -20.21
C THR A 209 -20.20 -18.08 -18.81
N SER A 210 -19.69 -17.23 -17.93
CA SER A 210 -19.50 -17.59 -16.51
C SER A 210 -20.83 -17.48 -15.77
N GLY A 211 -21.07 -18.38 -14.82
CA GLY A 211 -22.33 -18.45 -14.08
C GLY A 211 -22.49 -19.79 -13.37
N SER A 212 -23.63 -19.98 -12.71
CA SER A 212 -24.00 -21.26 -12.11
C SER A 212 -25.12 -21.88 -12.92
N PHE A 213 -24.87 -23.02 -13.56
CA PHE A 213 -25.82 -23.68 -14.45
C PHE A 213 -26.43 -24.92 -13.79
N THR A 214 -27.75 -25.05 -13.82
CA THR A 214 -28.43 -26.23 -13.26
C THR A 214 -28.54 -27.31 -14.34
N VAL A 215 -27.62 -28.26 -14.32
CA VAL A 215 -27.59 -29.37 -15.28
C VAL A 215 -28.57 -30.44 -14.84
N THR A 216 -29.46 -30.86 -15.75
CA THR A 216 -30.45 -31.91 -15.52
C THR A 216 -30.21 -33.08 -16.47
N LEU A 217 -30.04 -34.27 -15.89
CA LEU A 217 -30.07 -35.53 -16.61
C LEU A 217 -31.47 -36.13 -16.46
N THR A 218 -32.10 -36.45 -17.58
CA THR A 218 -33.31 -37.28 -17.63
C THR A 218 -32.99 -38.59 -18.31
N VAL A 219 -33.38 -39.69 -17.66
CA VAL A 219 -33.24 -41.05 -18.16
C VAL A 219 -34.62 -41.65 -18.35
N ALA A 220 -34.87 -42.25 -19.51
CA ALA A 220 -36.07 -43.04 -19.76
C ALA A 220 -35.71 -44.52 -20.00
N ASP A 221 -36.46 -45.43 -19.41
CA ASP A 221 -36.36 -46.87 -19.64
C ASP A 221 -37.20 -47.32 -20.85
N SER A 222 -37.12 -48.59 -21.22
CA SER A 222 -37.87 -49.15 -22.37
C SER A 222 -39.38 -49.21 -22.16
N ALA A 223 -39.84 -49.10 -20.91
CA ALA A 223 -41.25 -49.02 -20.53
C ALA A 223 -41.74 -47.57 -20.43
N SER A 224 -40.95 -46.59 -20.89
CA SER A 224 -41.24 -45.15 -20.84
C SER A 224 -41.35 -44.57 -19.43
N GLN A 225 -40.82 -45.26 -18.41
CA GLN A 225 -40.65 -44.67 -17.08
C GLN A 225 -39.43 -43.76 -17.08
N THR A 226 -39.53 -42.62 -16.40
CA THR A 226 -38.46 -41.61 -16.35
C THR A 226 -37.92 -41.40 -14.94
N GLY A 227 -36.60 -41.27 -14.84
CA GLY A 227 -35.89 -40.76 -13.66
C GLY A 227 -35.13 -39.49 -14.03
N SER A 228 -34.92 -38.59 -13.07
CA SER A 228 -34.12 -37.39 -13.31
C SER A 228 -33.24 -37.04 -12.12
N ALA A 229 -32.10 -36.41 -12.41
CA ALA A 229 -31.19 -35.86 -11.43
C ALA A 229 -30.69 -34.50 -11.90
N SER A 230 -30.54 -33.55 -10.97
CA SER A 230 -30.01 -32.22 -11.26
C SER A 230 -28.84 -31.89 -10.34
N LYS A 231 -27.84 -31.18 -10.87
CA LYS A 231 -26.73 -30.61 -10.10
C LYS A 231 -26.41 -29.20 -10.57
N SER A 232 -26.07 -28.33 -9.63
CA SER A 232 -25.54 -27.00 -9.93
C SER A 232 -24.06 -27.10 -10.31
N VAL A 233 -23.70 -26.53 -11.46
CA VAL A 233 -22.35 -26.54 -12.04
C VAL A 233 -21.85 -25.10 -12.15
N PRO A 234 -20.92 -24.67 -11.28
CA PRO A 234 -20.34 -23.34 -11.35
C PRO A 234 -19.26 -23.27 -12.45
N VAL A 235 -19.35 -22.22 -13.27
CA VAL A 235 -18.40 -21.89 -14.33
C VAL A 235 -17.82 -20.51 -14.04
N SER A 236 -16.52 -20.48 -13.81
CA SER A 236 -15.79 -19.24 -13.55
C SER A 236 -15.35 -18.56 -14.85
N PRO A 237 -15.24 -17.23 -14.89
CA PRO A 237 -14.66 -16.55 -16.05
C PRO A 237 -13.22 -17.01 -16.25
N SER A 238 -12.79 -17.12 -17.50
CA SER A 238 -11.37 -17.32 -17.80
C SER A 238 -10.60 -16.09 -17.35
N SER A 239 -9.73 -16.25 -16.34
CA SER A 239 -8.86 -15.16 -15.90
C SER A 239 -7.82 -14.89 -16.97
N ILE A 240 -7.84 -13.69 -17.56
CA ILE A 240 -6.75 -13.24 -18.43
C ILE A 240 -5.52 -13.05 -17.54
N PRO A 241 -4.36 -13.67 -17.86
CA PRO A 241 -3.14 -13.44 -17.10
C PRO A 241 -2.73 -11.96 -17.16
N ASP A 242 -2.42 -11.37 -16.00
CA ASP A 242 -2.13 -9.94 -15.86
C ASP A 242 -0.89 -9.69 -14.98
N PHE A 243 -0.37 -8.48 -14.92
CA PHE A 243 0.70 -8.13 -13.98
C PHE A 243 0.50 -6.70 -13.49
N THR A 244 1.07 -6.39 -12.33
CA THR A 244 1.12 -5.01 -11.84
C THR A 244 2.47 -4.39 -12.18
N ALA A 245 2.52 -3.07 -12.35
CA ALA A 245 3.73 -2.33 -12.68
C ALA A 245 3.75 -1.04 -11.85
N ASN A 246 4.77 -0.88 -10.99
CA ASN A 246 4.85 0.23 -10.04
C ASN A 246 6.27 0.83 -10.03
N ALA A 247 6.37 2.14 -9.75
CA ALA A 247 7.64 2.80 -9.50
C ALA A 247 7.76 3.21 -8.02
N SER A 248 8.94 3.03 -7.42
CA SER A 248 9.22 3.46 -6.06
C SER A 248 10.63 4.08 -5.96
N PRO A 249 10.75 5.38 -5.65
CA PRO A 249 9.66 6.36 -5.46
C PRO A 249 9.00 6.80 -6.79
N THR A 250 7.73 7.23 -6.75
CA THR A 250 7.03 7.79 -7.93
C THR A 250 7.41 9.24 -8.23
N THR A 251 8.09 9.91 -7.30
CA THR A 251 8.64 11.27 -7.50
C THR A 251 10.12 11.27 -7.15
N VAL A 252 10.94 11.79 -8.06
CA VAL A 252 12.38 11.97 -7.87
C VAL A 252 12.76 13.43 -8.15
N SER A 253 13.68 13.98 -7.38
CA SER A 253 14.17 15.35 -7.54
C SER A 253 15.65 15.35 -7.92
N VAL A 254 16.03 16.19 -8.88
CA VAL A 254 17.40 16.30 -9.36
C VAL A 254 17.73 17.74 -9.75
N GLN A 255 18.93 18.21 -9.45
CA GLN A 255 19.42 19.48 -9.98
C GLN A 255 19.89 19.28 -11.42
N ALA A 256 19.57 20.22 -12.32
CA ALA A 256 19.99 20.17 -13.73
C ALA A 256 21.51 19.90 -13.86
N GLY A 257 21.86 18.93 -14.71
CA GLY A 257 23.23 18.41 -14.90
C GLY A 257 23.55 17.14 -14.13
N ASN A 258 22.65 16.66 -13.27
CA ASN A 258 22.80 15.41 -12.50
C ASN A 258 21.81 14.32 -12.97
N SER A 259 21.89 13.15 -12.33
CA SER A 259 20.96 12.04 -12.56
C SER A 259 20.26 11.63 -11.27
N ALA A 260 19.03 11.15 -11.39
CA ALA A 260 18.29 10.50 -10.30
C ALA A 260 17.79 9.13 -10.76
N SER A 261 17.46 8.25 -9.82
CA SER A 261 16.96 6.91 -10.14
C SER A 261 15.74 6.53 -9.31
N THR A 262 14.92 5.65 -9.87
CA THR A 262 13.78 5.00 -9.21
C THR A 262 13.73 3.53 -9.62
N GLN A 263 13.15 2.67 -8.79
CA GLN A 263 12.96 1.26 -9.10
C GLN A 263 11.59 1.06 -9.75
N VAL A 264 11.56 0.38 -10.90
CA VAL A 264 10.33 -0.12 -11.52
C VAL A 264 10.19 -1.59 -11.17
N GLN A 265 9.14 -1.96 -10.45
CA GLN A 265 8.84 -3.32 -10.05
C GLN A 265 7.57 -3.84 -10.74
N LEU A 266 7.66 -5.06 -11.26
CA LEU A 266 6.57 -5.82 -11.82
C LEU A 266 6.23 -7.00 -10.90
N SER A 267 4.95 -7.32 -10.75
CA SER A 267 4.49 -8.50 -10.01
C SER A 267 3.40 -9.22 -10.79
N SER A 268 3.54 -10.55 -10.95
CA SER A 268 2.57 -11.42 -11.62
C SER A 268 1.21 -11.39 -10.91
N LEU A 269 0.14 -11.23 -11.68
CA LEU A 269 -1.25 -11.29 -11.24
C LEU A 269 -1.99 -12.34 -12.09
N THR A 270 -3.02 -12.97 -11.54
CA THR A 270 -3.84 -13.98 -12.28
C THR A 270 -3.02 -15.03 -13.07
N GLY A 271 -1.84 -15.39 -12.57
CA GLY A 271 -0.97 -16.42 -13.15
C GLY A 271 -0.12 -15.99 -14.34
N PHE A 272 0.07 -14.70 -14.60
CA PHE A 272 0.94 -14.24 -15.69
C PHE A 272 2.36 -14.79 -15.53
N ALA A 273 2.83 -15.45 -16.58
CA ALA A 273 4.20 -15.91 -16.72
C ALA A 273 4.67 -15.58 -18.14
N GLY A 274 5.82 -14.96 -18.27
CA GLY A 274 6.32 -14.50 -19.56
C GLY A 274 7.21 -13.26 -19.44
N THR A 275 7.64 -12.76 -20.60
CA THR A 275 8.49 -11.58 -20.70
C THR A 275 7.64 -10.33 -20.87
N VAL A 276 7.92 -9.31 -20.06
CA VAL A 276 7.36 -7.96 -20.14
C VAL A 276 8.41 -7.03 -20.72
N LEU A 277 8.08 -6.37 -21.84
CA LEU A 277 8.90 -5.34 -22.47
C LEU A 277 8.54 -3.97 -21.88
N LEU A 278 9.55 -3.22 -21.48
CA LEU A 278 9.43 -1.89 -20.91
C LEU A 278 9.94 -0.87 -21.92
N THR A 279 9.11 0.14 -22.22
CA THR A 279 9.50 1.31 -23.01
C THR A 279 9.36 2.56 -22.14
N VAL A 280 10.28 3.51 -22.29
CA VAL A 280 10.29 4.73 -21.48
C VAL A 280 10.37 5.97 -22.36
N THR A 281 9.59 6.97 -22.00
CA THR A 281 9.54 8.28 -22.67
C THR A 281 9.45 9.38 -21.62
N SER A 282 9.98 10.57 -21.91
CA SER A 282 9.85 11.76 -21.07
C SER A 282 9.10 12.87 -21.82
N SER A 283 8.25 13.60 -21.12
CA SER A 283 7.55 14.77 -21.64
C SER A 283 7.52 15.90 -20.58
N PRO A 284 7.89 17.15 -20.94
CA PRO A 284 8.49 17.57 -22.21
C PRO A 284 9.88 16.94 -22.49
N THR A 285 10.42 17.14 -23.70
CA THR A 285 11.77 16.65 -24.03
C THR A 285 12.85 17.34 -23.20
N GLY A 286 13.88 16.61 -22.77
CA GLY A 286 15.03 17.18 -22.06
C GLY A 286 15.75 16.14 -21.19
N PRO A 287 15.07 15.52 -20.23
CA PRO A 287 15.62 14.39 -19.47
C PRO A 287 15.79 13.16 -20.37
N SER A 288 16.87 12.41 -20.14
CA SER A 288 17.20 11.17 -20.85
C SER A 288 16.98 9.96 -19.92
N PRO A 289 15.78 9.34 -19.92
CA PRO A 289 15.50 8.15 -19.13
C PRO A 289 16.09 6.89 -19.77
N VAL A 290 16.71 6.03 -18.96
CA VAL A 290 17.29 4.75 -19.37
C VAL A 290 16.97 3.67 -18.34
N LEU A 291 16.53 2.50 -18.81
CA LEU A 291 16.30 1.31 -17.98
C LEU A 291 17.55 0.42 -18.01
N THR A 292 18.00 -0.06 -16.84
CA THR A 292 19.12 -1.02 -16.78
C THR A 292 18.82 -2.31 -17.55
N GLN A 293 17.58 -2.78 -17.44
CA GLN A 293 17.04 -3.89 -18.22
C GLN A 293 15.66 -3.48 -18.76
N PRO A 294 15.48 -3.39 -20.10
CA PRO A 294 14.19 -3.04 -20.71
C PRO A 294 13.27 -4.26 -20.88
N SER A 295 13.70 -5.47 -20.52
CA SER A 295 12.88 -6.69 -20.57
C SER A 295 13.00 -7.45 -19.27
N LEU A 296 11.88 -7.77 -18.64
CA LEU A 296 11.82 -8.53 -17.40
C LEU A 296 11.00 -9.80 -17.58
N SER A 297 11.50 -10.93 -17.08
CA SER A 297 10.76 -12.19 -17.10
C SER A 297 10.06 -12.41 -15.75
N LEU A 298 8.77 -12.69 -15.79
CA LEU A 298 7.96 -13.05 -14.62
C LEU A 298 7.63 -14.54 -14.65
N THR A 299 7.74 -15.20 -13.50
CA THR A 299 7.11 -16.49 -13.23
C THR A 299 5.72 -16.26 -12.62
N SER A 300 4.83 -17.25 -12.71
CA SER A 300 3.51 -17.18 -12.07
C SER A 300 3.66 -16.91 -10.57
N GLY A 301 3.01 -15.85 -10.07
CA GLY A 301 3.13 -15.37 -8.69
C GLY A 301 4.47 -14.71 -8.32
N GLY A 302 5.39 -14.56 -9.27
CA GLY A 302 6.71 -13.95 -9.06
C GLY A 302 6.72 -12.43 -9.22
N SER A 303 7.88 -11.82 -8.93
CA SER A 303 8.14 -10.40 -9.16
C SER A 303 9.52 -10.18 -9.77
N ALA A 304 9.69 -9.09 -10.51
CA ALA A 304 10.95 -8.69 -11.13
C ALA A 304 11.08 -7.16 -11.08
N ALA A 305 12.30 -6.64 -11.02
CA ALA A 305 12.52 -5.20 -10.94
C ALA A 305 13.69 -4.75 -11.82
N THR A 306 13.64 -3.49 -12.27
CA THR A 306 14.71 -2.82 -13.01
C THR A 306 14.87 -1.40 -12.47
N THR A 307 16.05 -0.82 -12.65
CA THR A 307 16.32 0.57 -12.25
C THR A 307 16.10 1.48 -13.45
N LEU A 308 15.27 2.51 -13.27
CA LEU A 308 15.13 3.62 -14.19
C LEU A 308 16.06 4.75 -13.74
N THR A 309 17.07 5.07 -14.54
CA THR A 309 17.96 6.21 -14.34
C THR A 309 17.55 7.34 -15.27
N ILE A 310 17.37 8.55 -14.73
CA ILE A 310 16.95 9.72 -15.49
C ILE A 310 18.07 10.76 -15.40
N SER A 311 18.77 10.98 -16.51
CA SER A 311 19.86 11.93 -16.59
C SER A 311 19.39 13.27 -17.15
N THR A 312 19.91 14.36 -16.58
CA THR A 312 19.67 15.73 -17.06
C THR A 312 20.97 16.39 -17.49
N THR A 313 20.87 17.42 -18.31
CA THR A 313 22.02 18.26 -18.71
C THR A 313 21.95 19.59 -17.98
N THR A 314 23.03 20.37 -17.99
CA THR A 314 23.05 21.71 -17.38
C THR A 314 22.08 22.68 -18.06
N SER A 315 21.64 22.40 -19.29
CA SER A 315 20.64 23.19 -20.02
C SER A 315 19.21 22.69 -19.85
N THR A 316 18.98 21.60 -19.11
CA THR A 316 17.63 21.08 -18.84
C THR A 316 16.84 22.09 -18.01
N THR A 317 15.69 22.55 -18.52
CA THR A 317 14.84 23.55 -17.87
C THR A 317 14.34 23.06 -16.50
N ALA A 318 14.39 23.94 -15.50
CA ALA A 318 13.88 23.65 -14.17
C ALA A 318 12.35 23.64 -14.16
N MET A 319 11.77 22.45 -14.18
CA MET A 319 10.33 22.20 -14.14
C MET A 319 10.06 20.74 -13.76
N ASN A 320 8.78 20.38 -13.68
CA ASN A 320 8.38 18.98 -13.54
C ASN A 320 8.28 18.32 -14.93
N TYR A 321 8.83 17.12 -15.06
CA TYR A 321 8.71 16.27 -16.23
C TYR A 321 7.93 15.01 -15.87
N ASP A 322 7.10 14.56 -16.79
CA ASP A 322 6.43 13.26 -16.72
C ASP A 322 7.29 12.23 -17.45
N VAL A 323 7.77 11.23 -16.71
CA VAL A 323 8.49 10.09 -17.28
C VAL A 323 7.53 8.91 -17.30
N ARG A 324 7.07 8.58 -18.50
CA ARG A 324 6.11 7.50 -18.76
C ARG A 324 6.85 6.20 -19.07
N VAL A 325 6.60 5.17 -18.28
CA VAL A 325 7.06 3.79 -18.52
C VAL A 325 5.87 2.94 -18.96
N VAL A 326 5.92 2.35 -20.14
CA VAL A 326 4.90 1.43 -20.64
C VAL A 326 5.45 0.01 -20.59
N ALA A 327 4.77 -0.84 -19.84
CA ALA A 327 5.09 -2.24 -19.65
C ALA A 327 4.11 -3.11 -20.45
N VAL A 328 4.59 -3.88 -21.42
CA VAL A 328 3.77 -4.71 -22.32
C VAL A 328 4.18 -6.17 -22.23
N GLY A 329 3.23 -7.05 -21.93
CA GLY A 329 3.42 -8.50 -21.86
C GLY A 329 2.28 -9.21 -22.58
N GLY A 330 2.55 -9.79 -23.77
CA GLY A 330 1.49 -10.35 -24.61
C GLY A 330 0.48 -9.28 -25.04
N SER A 331 -0.80 -9.48 -24.72
CA SER A 331 -1.89 -8.51 -24.95
C SER A 331 -2.08 -7.52 -23.80
N THR A 332 -1.38 -7.69 -22.69
CA THR A 332 -1.56 -6.90 -21.46
C THR A 332 -0.57 -5.74 -21.44
N SER A 333 -1.04 -4.54 -21.10
CA SER A 333 -0.20 -3.33 -21.03
C SER A 333 -0.55 -2.46 -19.84
N HIS A 334 0.46 -2.02 -19.10
CA HIS A 334 0.34 -1.08 -17.98
C HIS A 334 1.23 0.14 -18.18
N THR A 335 0.79 1.30 -17.69
CA THR A 335 1.53 2.57 -17.78
C THR A 335 1.83 3.10 -16.39
N ILE A 336 3.09 3.44 -16.14
CA ILE A 336 3.58 4.08 -14.91
C ILE A 336 3.99 5.51 -15.23
N HIS A 337 3.62 6.44 -14.36
CA HIS A 337 4.05 7.83 -14.41
C HIS A 337 5.02 8.12 -13.25
N VAL A 338 6.22 8.57 -13.59
CA VAL A 338 7.23 9.03 -12.62
C VAL A 338 7.39 10.53 -12.79
N THR A 339 7.16 11.28 -11.71
CA THR A 339 7.38 12.74 -11.71
C THR A 339 8.85 13.04 -11.43
N LEU A 340 9.56 13.61 -12.41
CA LEU A 340 10.90 14.16 -12.22
C LEU A 340 10.80 15.65 -11.93
N ARG A 341 11.23 16.08 -10.73
CA ARG A 341 11.34 17.49 -10.37
C ARG A 341 12.77 17.97 -10.65
N VAL A 342 12.95 18.78 -11.69
CA VAL A 342 14.26 19.37 -12.00
C VAL A 342 14.38 20.73 -11.32
N THR A 343 15.37 20.88 -10.44
CA THR A 343 15.70 22.19 -9.85
C THR A 343 16.76 22.91 -10.69
N ALA A 344 16.65 24.23 -10.76
CA ALA A 344 17.64 25.05 -11.44
C ALA A 344 19.01 24.89 -10.76
N ILE A 345 20.07 25.04 -11.55
CA ILE A 345 21.38 25.29 -10.97
C ILE A 345 21.26 26.62 -10.23
N PRO A 346 21.52 26.67 -8.91
CA PRO A 346 21.44 27.92 -8.17
C PRO A 346 22.39 28.92 -8.84
N PRO A 347 21.94 30.16 -9.08
CA PRO A 347 22.86 31.19 -9.54
C PRO A 347 24.00 31.31 -8.54
N PRO A 348 25.21 31.68 -8.98
CA PRO A 348 26.26 32.08 -8.04
C PRO A 348 25.69 33.17 -7.11
N PRO A 349 26.06 33.18 -5.82
CA PRO A 349 25.50 34.14 -4.87
C PRO A 349 25.78 35.57 -5.32
N ASP A 350 24.75 36.41 -5.47
CA ASP A 350 24.90 37.85 -5.74
C ASP A 350 25.49 38.58 -4.51
N ILE A 351 26.37 39.57 -4.77
CA ILE A 351 26.93 40.46 -3.72
C ILE A 351 25.89 41.49 -3.30
N ASP A 352 25.47 41.45 -2.03
CA ASP A 352 24.74 42.54 -1.38
C ASP A 352 25.73 43.41 -0.56
N ILE A 353 25.79 44.72 -0.87
CA ILE A 353 26.72 45.68 -0.25
C ILE A 353 25.91 46.62 0.64
N SER A 354 26.05 46.51 1.96
CA SER A 354 25.50 47.47 2.92
C SER A 354 26.59 48.34 3.52
N THR A 355 26.35 49.64 3.61
CA THR A 355 27.26 50.61 4.23
C THR A 355 26.86 50.89 5.67
N SER A 356 27.78 50.72 6.61
CA SER A 356 27.75 51.44 7.90
C SER A 356 29.04 52.25 8.04
N GLN A 357 29.01 53.34 8.81
CA GLN A 357 30.03 54.40 8.88
C GLN A 357 31.48 53.95 9.27
N SER A 358 31.79 52.66 9.36
CA SER A 358 33.14 52.18 9.68
C SER A 358 33.55 50.83 9.07
N THR A 359 32.69 50.15 8.29
CA THR A 359 33.03 48.83 7.71
C THR A 359 32.38 48.61 6.35
N LEU A 360 33.19 48.17 5.37
CA LEU A 360 32.74 47.66 4.07
C LEU A 360 32.74 46.13 4.12
N LEU A 361 31.55 45.54 4.06
CA LEU A 361 31.36 44.10 3.98
C LEU A 361 31.24 43.69 2.50
N LEU A 362 32.14 42.81 2.02
CA LEU A 362 32.06 42.20 0.69
C LEU A 362 31.82 40.69 0.82
N ASN A 363 30.57 40.27 0.64
CA ASN A 363 30.24 38.87 0.46
C ASN A 363 30.43 38.52 -1.03
N ALA A 364 31.32 37.58 -1.37
CA ALA A 364 31.75 37.39 -2.76
C ALA A 364 30.68 36.80 -3.70
N GLY A 365 30.66 37.35 -4.93
CA GLY A 365 29.99 36.83 -6.13
C GLY A 365 29.37 37.89 -7.05
N ALA A 366 30.17 38.66 -7.81
CA ALA A 366 29.66 39.46 -8.92
C ALA A 366 30.73 39.70 -10.00
N THR A 367 30.28 39.77 -11.27
CA THR A 367 31.04 40.06 -12.50
C THR A 367 30.89 41.51 -12.97
N THR A 368 30.35 42.40 -12.14
CA THR A 368 30.09 43.81 -12.48
C THR A 368 30.85 44.76 -11.56
N ASN A 369 31.55 45.72 -12.18
CA ASN A 369 32.27 46.79 -11.49
C ASN A 369 31.27 47.79 -10.86
N SER A 370 31.02 47.65 -9.57
CA SER A 370 30.28 48.66 -8.80
C SER A 370 31.22 49.80 -8.42
N ILE A 371 30.90 51.03 -8.83
CA ILE A 371 31.65 52.24 -8.45
C ILE A 371 31.11 52.76 -7.12
N ILE A 372 31.98 52.91 -6.11
CA ILE A 372 31.64 53.42 -4.78
C ILE A 372 32.36 54.77 -4.58
N THR A 373 31.63 55.79 -4.13
CA THR A 373 32.22 57.08 -3.73
C THR A 373 32.48 57.04 -2.22
N LEU A 374 33.74 57.10 -1.82
CA LEU A 374 34.14 57.08 -0.41
C LEU A 374 34.40 58.51 0.08
N GLN A 375 34.04 58.80 1.33
CA GLN A 375 34.46 60.03 2.01
C GLN A 375 35.90 59.86 2.53
N THR A 376 36.55 60.95 2.95
CA THR A 376 37.87 60.86 3.56
C THR A 376 37.84 60.01 4.83
N GLY A 377 38.72 59.02 4.90
CA GLY A 377 38.78 58.13 6.05
C GLY A 377 39.54 56.83 5.75
N THR A 378 39.78 56.06 6.80
CA THR A 378 40.38 54.72 6.71
C THR A 378 39.27 53.69 6.84
N TYR A 379 39.12 52.85 5.81
CA TYR A 379 38.09 51.83 5.74
C TYR A 379 38.71 50.44 5.87
N GLY A 380 38.13 49.61 6.74
CA GLY A 380 38.40 48.18 6.78
C GLY A 380 37.55 47.45 5.74
N LEU A 381 38.21 46.75 4.82
CA LEU A 381 37.64 45.90 3.78
C LEU A 381 37.77 44.44 4.22
N THR A 382 36.67 43.69 4.31
CA THR A 382 36.73 42.22 4.53
C THR A 382 36.03 41.51 3.39
N VAL A 383 36.75 40.58 2.74
CA VAL A 383 36.28 39.78 1.61
C VAL A 383 36.04 38.35 2.07
N TYR A 384 34.85 37.81 1.80
CA TYR A 384 34.46 36.44 2.12
C TYR A 384 34.33 35.60 0.84
N ALA A 385 35.00 34.46 0.76
CA ALA A 385 34.78 33.45 -0.28
C ALA A 385 33.96 32.28 0.29
N ALA A 386 32.89 31.88 -0.40
CA ALA A 386 32.01 30.80 0.03
C ALA A 386 31.70 29.79 -1.10
N SER A 387 31.60 28.51 -0.74
CA SER A 387 31.03 27.45 -1.60
C SER A 387 30.17 26.53 -0.74
N GLY A 388 28.84 26.62 -0.88
CA GLY A 388 27.92 25.93 0.03
C GLY A 388 28.07 26.43 1.48
N SER A 389 28.35 25.54 2.43
CA SER A 389 28.52 25.87 3.86
C SER A 389 29.94 26.26 4.29
N LEU A 390 30.92 26.20 3.40
CA LEU A 390 32.32 26.54 3.70
C LEU A 390 32.57 28.03 3.46
N GLN A 391 33.11 28.75 4.44
CA GLN A 391 33.47 30.17 4.34
C GLN A 391 34.92 30.44 4.76
N ARG A 392 35.61 31.33 4.03
CA ARG A 392 36.95 31.84 4.38
C ARG A 392 37.03 33.33 4.09
N SER A 393 37.67 34.12 4.96
CA SER A 393 37.81 35.57 4.77
C SER A 393 39.25 36.08 4.80
N THR A 394 39.46 37.24 4.19
CA THR A 394 40.69 38.05 4.26
C THR A 394 40.33 39.53 4.41
N SER A 395 41.21 40.33 5.01
CA SER A 395 40.96 41.75 5.26
C SER A 395 42.09 42.66 4.77
N LEU A 396 41.73 43.85 4.31
CA LEU A 396 42.61 44.91 3.80
C LEU A 396 42.13 46.26 4.36
N THR A 397 43.06 47.19 4.62
CA THR A 397 42.72 48.58 4.95
C THR A 397 42.94 49.49 3.75
N VAL A 398 41.95 50.33 3.42
CA VAL A 398 42.01 51.32 2.35
C VAL A 398 41.93 52.72 2.98
N MET A 399 42.85 53.62 2.61
CA MET A 399 42.87 55.01 3.08
C MET A 399 42.49 55.95 1.94
N VAL A 400 41.51 56.82 2.18
CA VAL A 400 41.03 57.82 1.22
C VAL A 400 41.36 59.21 1.76
N THR A 401 42.22 59.95 1.06
CA THR A 401 42.61 61.34 1.38
C THR A 401 42.06 62.31 0.32
N ILE A 402 41.79 63.56 0.70
CA ILE A 402 41.51 64.65 -0.24
C ILE A 402 42.81 65.38 -0.50
N ASN A 403 43.11 65.65 -1.77
CA ASN A 403 44.25 66.48 -2.19
C ASN A 403 44.09 67.92 -1.71
N SER A 404 45.18 68.54 -1.25
CA SER A 404 45.25 69.91 -0.75
C SER A 404 46.28 70.70 -1.57
N PRO A 405 46.03 71.97 -1.92
CA PRO A 405 46.96 72.73 -2.76
C PRO A 405 48.30 73.03 -2.06
N PRO A 406 49.41 73.12 -2.82
CA PRO A 406 50.70 73.52 -2.28
C PRO A 406 50.66 74.93 -1.69
N LYS A 407 51.52 75.21 -0.71
CA LYS A 407 51.72 76.56 -0.17
C LYS A 407 53.00 77.18 -0.75
N VAL A 408 52.87 78.22 -1.59
CA VAL A 408 54.00 78.94 -2.19
C VAL A 408 54.57 80.01 -1.25
N THR A 409 55.89 79.97 -1.06
CA THR A 409 56.67 80.96 -0.30
C THR A 409 57.66 81.64 -1.24
N VAL A 410 57.52 82.96 -1.40
CA VAL A 410 58.42 83.84 -2.16
C VAL A 410 59.20 84.74 -1.19
N PRO A 411 60.40 85.23 -1.58
CA PRO A 411 61.13 86.19 -0.76
C PRO A 411 60.39 87.54 -0.65
N ALA A 412 60.81 88.36 0.31
CA ALA A 412 60.33 89.73 0.45
C ALA A 412 60.66 90.57 -0.82
N PRO A 413 59.95 91.70 -1.05
CA PRO A 413 60.26 92.60 -2.16
C PRO A 413 61.75 92.93 -2.21
N THR A 414 62.36 92.78 -3.38
CA THR A 414 63.80 92.88 -3.56
C THR A 414 64.13 94.10 -4.43
N SER A 415 65.13 94.89 -4.07
CA SER A 415 65.66 95.94 -4.95
C SER A 415 67.00 95.51 -5.54
N GLY A 416 67.31 95.98 -6.76
CA GLY A 416 68.57 95.72 -7.43
C GLY A 416 69.01 96.89 -8.30
N LEU A 417 70.30 96.96 -8.58
CA LEU A 417 70.87 97.95 -9.50
C LEU A 417 70.94 97.37 -10.91
N ALA A 418 70.67 98.20 -11.92
CA ALA A 418 70.91 97.81 -13.30
C ALA A 418 72.37 97.36 -13.52
N GLY A 419 72.56 96.25 -14.22
CA GLY A 419 73.86 95.62 -14.45
C GLY A 419 74.28 94.56 -13.43
N PHE A 420 73.57 94.42 -12.30
CA PHE A 420 73.84 93.41 -11.28
C PHE A 420 72.80 92.28 -11.30
N SER A 421 73.24 91.04 -11.08
CA SER A 421 72.35 89.87 -11.07
C SER A 421 71.50 89.83 -9.81
N ILE A 422 70.18 89.65 -9.99
CA ILE A 422 69.19 89.42 -8.94
C ILE A 422 68.83 87.94 -8.97
N GLN A 423 69.01 87.25 -7.85
CA GLN A 423 68.76 85.82 -7.71
C GLN A 423 68.02 85.50 -6.42
N PHE A 424 67.04 84.62 -6.51
CA PHE A 424 66.34 84.04 -5.35
C PHE A 424 65.71 82.70 -5.71
N VAL A 425 65.31 81.93 -4.70
CA VAL A 425 64.63 80.64 -4.87
C VAL A 425 63.22 80.74 -4.32
N VAL A 426 62.24 80.27 -5.09
CA VAL A 426 60.85 80.11 -4.68
C VAL A 426 60.67 78.70 -4.12
N ASN A 427 60.05 78.59 -2.96
CA ASN A 427 59.85 77.30 -2.29
C ASN A 427 58.36 77.03 -2.10
N ALA A 428 57.96 75.76 -2.11
CA ALA A 428 56.60 75.36 -1.78
C ALA A 428 56.62 74.14 -0.87
N THR A 429 55.61 74.05 -0.02
CA THR A 429 55.37 72.89 0.85
C THR A 429 53.96 72.40 0.64
N ASP A 430 53.79 71.09 0.57
CA ASP A 430 52.50 70.44 0.44
C ASP A 430 52.21 69.58 1.69
N PRO A 431 51.01 69.67 2.31
CA PRO A 431 50.64 68.81 3.42
C PRO A 431 50.45 67.33 3.02
N ASP A 432 50.26 67.02 1.74
CA ASP A 432 50.07 65.66 1.24
C ASP A 432 51.41 64.95 1.00
N GLN A 433 51.67 63.88 1.77
CA GLN A 433 52.93 63.14 1.70
C GLN A 433 53.09 62.39 0.37
N GLY A 434 54.25 62.58 -0.27
CA GLY A 434 54.66 61.81 -1.44
C GLY A 434 54.22 62.39 -2.78
N GLN A 435 53.58 63.57 -2.79
CA GLN A 435 53.24 64.30 -4.00
C GLN A 435 54.43 65.11 -4.53
N THR A 436 54.49 65.26 -5.85
CA THR A 436 55.51 66.04 -6.55
C THR A 436 54.98 67.44 -6.83
N ILE A 437 55.74 68.47 -6.45
CA ILE A 437 55.38 69.87 -6.72
C ILE A 437 56.10 70.35 -7.99
N THR A 438 55.36 70.99 -8.89
CA THR A 438 55.89 71.65 -10.09
C THR A 438 55.69 73.16 -10.01
N PHE A 439 56.70 73.93 -10.41
CA PHE A 439 56.65 75.39 -10.40
C PHE A 439 56.42 75.99 -11.79
N SER A 440 55.81 77.17 -11.84
CA SER A 440 55.77 78.02 -13.03
C SER A 440 55.82 79.49 -12.62
N ALA A 441 56.20 80.36 -13.55
CA ALA A 441 56.28 81.81 -13.32
C ALA A 441 55.67 82.59 -14.49
N THR A 442 54.97 83.68 -14.16
CA THR A 442 54.36 84.61 -15.13
C THR A 442 54.75 86.05 -14.80
N GLY A 443 54.78 86.92 -15.81
CA GLY A 443 55.18 88.32 -15.65
C GLY A 443 56.70 88.53 -15.55
N LEU A 444 57.50 87.57 -16.04
CA LEU A 444 58.95 87.66 -16.05
C LEU A 444 59.43 88.81 -16.97
N PRO A 445 60.30 89.72 -16.49
CA PRO A 445 60.92 90.75 -17.32
C PRO A 445 61.77 90.17 -18.46
N SER A 446 61.99 90.96 -19.52
CA SER A 446 62.89 90.54 -20.60
C SER A 446 64.30 90.26 -20.07
N GLY A 447 64.86 89.10 -20.42
CA GLY A 447 66.16 88.63 -19.93
C GLY A 447 66.14 87.98 -18.54
N ALA A 448 64.98 87.89 -17.88
CA ALA A 448 64.83 87.10 -16.67
C ALA A 448 64.61 85.62 -17.02
N SER A 449 65.12 84.73 -16.17
CA SER A 449 64.99 83.29 -16.28
C SER A 449 64.45 82.71 -14.98
N PHE A 450 63.57 81.72 -15.08
CA PHE A 450 63.09 80.92 -13.97
C PHE A 450 63.25 79.45 -14.31
N ASP A 451 63.84 78.67 -13.40
CA ASP A 451 63.97 77.22 -13.52
C ASP A 451 62.86 76.53 -12.68
N PRO A 452 61.84 75.94 -13.33
CA PRO A 452 60.77 75.21 -12.68
C PRO A 452 61.21 74.03 -11.79
N ALA A 453 62.37 73.43 -12.05
CA ALA A 453 62.82 72.23 -11.34
C ALA A 453 63.47 72.57 -10.00
N THR A 454 64.16 73.70 -9.93
CA THR A 454 64.89 74.15 -8.73
C THR A 454 64.21 75.31 -8.01
N GLY A 455 63.20 75.93 -8.63
CA GLY A 455 62.56 77.16 -8.13
C GLY A 455 63.48 78.39 -8.24
N ALA A 456 64.62 78.29 -8.93
CA ALA A 456 65.60 79.36 -9.01
C ALA A 456 65.21 80.41 -10.04
N PHE A 457 65.13 81.67 -9.60
CA PHE A 457 64.98 82.83 -10.45
C PHE A 457 66.34 83.55 -10.61
N SER A 458 66.64 84.02 -11.82
CA SER A 458 67.83 84.82 -12.10
C SER A 458 67.53 85.89 -13.15
N TRP A 459 67.97 87.13 -12.91
CA TRP A 459 67.80 88.24 -13.84
C TRP A 459 68.91 89.29 -13.69
N THR A 460 69.51 89.70 -14.81
CA THR A 460 70.47 90.82 -14.84
C THR A 460 69.85 91.98 -15.63
N PRO A 461 69.16 92.92 -14.97
CA PRO A 461 68.50 94.02 -15.66
C PRO A 461 69.47 94.95 -16.39
N LEU A 462 69.11 95.37 -17.60
CA LEU A 462 69.81 96.42 -18.35
C LEU A 462 69.48 97.81 -17.77
N PRO A 463 70.33 98.83 -17.98
CA PRO A 463 70.02 100.22 -17.58
C PRO A 463 68.69 100.75 -18.14
N SER A 464 68.27 100.28 -19.32
CA SER A 464 66.97 100.60 -19.92
C SER A 464 65.76 99.92 -19.25
N GLN A 465 65.99 99.03 -18.29
CA GLN A 465 64.97 98.26 -17.57
C GLN A 465 64.76 98.78 -16.14
N ALA A 466 65.21 99.99 -15.81
CA ALA A 466 64.89 100.64 -14.53
C ALA A 466 63.37 100.78 -14.35
N GLY A 467 62.84 100.36 -13.20
CA GLY A 467 61.41 100.29 -12.95
C GLY A 467 61.02 99.18 -11.97
N THR A 468 59.73 99.05 -11.71
CA THR A 468 59.17 98.07 -10.77
C THR A 468 58.46 96.95 -11.52
N TYR A 469 58.80 95.70 -11.21
CA TYR A 469 58.27 94.51 -11.87
C TYR A 469 57.62 93.59 -10.85
N THR A 470 56.39 93.15 -11.11
CA THR A 470 55.70 92.17 -10.29
C THR A 470 55.64 90.84 -11.04
N MET A 471 56.18 89.79 -10.43
CA MET A 471 56.21 88.45 -10.99
C MET A 471 55.40 87.52 -10.09
N THR A 472 54.63 86.64 -10.69
CA THR A 472 53.79 85.67 -9.98
C THR A 472 54.34 84.27 -10.18
N PHE A 473 54.53 83.54 -9.09
CA PHE A 473 55.00 82.16 -9.08
C PHE A 473 53.88 81.24 -8.61
N THR A 474 53.67 80.14 -9.33
CA THR A 474 52.61 79.16 -9.05
C THR A 474 53.25 77.80 -8.80
N ALA A 475 52.83 77.12 -7.74
CA ALA A 475 53.16 75.71 -7.49
C ALA A 475 51.92 74.85 -7.68
N THR A 476 52.07 73.72 -8.36
CA THR A 476 51.00 72.74 -8.65
C THR A 476 51.46 71.35 -8.20
N ASP A 477 50.63 70.68 -7.41
CA ASP A 477 50.85 69.28 -7.02
C ASP A 477 50.45 68.29 -8.14
N ASP A 478 50.83 67.02 -8.00
CA ASP A 478 50.45 65.92 -8.90
C ASP A 478 49.28 65.08 -8.36
N GLY A 479 48.53 65.61 -7.38
CA GLY A 479 47.35 64.98 -6.84
C GLY A 479 46.20 64.91 -7.85
N ASN A 480 45.11 64.22 -7.48
CA ASN A 480 43.97 64.02 -8.38
C ASN A 480 42.65 64.52 -7.74
N PRO A 481 42.05 65.63 -8.22
CA PRO A 481 42.58 66.50 -9.28
C PRO A 481 43.81 67.30 -8.82
N PRO A 482 44.71 67.73 -9.74
CA PRO A 482 45.85 68.56 -9.39
C PRO A 482 45.39 69.90 -8.82
N MET A 483 46.02 70.35 -7.74
CA MET A 483 45.71 71.65 -7.15
C MET A 483 46.92 72.58 -7.18
N SER A 484 46.65 73.89 -7.25
CA SER A 484 47.69 74.91 -7.39
C SER A 484 47.45 76.12 -6.50
N ASN A 485 48.52 76.78 -6.08
CA ASN A 485 48.49 78.06 -5.41
C ASN A 485 49.59 78.98 -5.95
N SER A 486 49.43 80.30 -5.81
CA SER A 486 50.40 81.27 -6.32
C SER A 486 50.71 82.37 -5.33
N ASN A 487 51.89 82.96 -5.47
CA ASN A 487 52.31 84.13 -4.71
C ASN A 487 53.17 85.04 -5.59
N SER A 488 53.18 86.35 -5.32
CA SER A 488 53.86 87.33 -6.16
C SER A 488 54.97 88.05 -5.41
N VAL A 489 56.05 88.39 -6.12
CA VAL A 489 57.14 89.22 -5.62
C VAL A 489 57.29 90.45 -6.49
N THR A 490 57.60 91.57 -5.87
CA THR A 490 57.90 92.82 -6.55
C THR A 490 59.39 93.10 -6.50
N VAL A 491 60.00 93.34 -7.67
CA VAL A 491 61.42 93.70 -7.81
C VAL A 491 61.54 95.10 -8.39
N THR A 492 62.27 95.97 -7.70
CA THR A 492 62.54 97.35 -8.14
C THR A 492 63.97 97.46 -8.64
N VAL A 493 64.15 97.90 -9.89
CA VAL A 493 65.45 98.14 -10.51
C VAL A 493 65.74 99.63 -10.56
N GLU A 494 66.83 100.04 -9.93
CA GLU A 494 67.33 101.42 -10.00
C GLU A 494 68.34 101.57 -11.16
N GLY A 495 68.21 102.64 -11.95
CA GLY A 495 69.08 102.92 -13.09
C GLY A 495 70.46 103.44 -12.66
N THR A 496 71.52 103.07 -13.38
CA THR A 496 72.88 103.57 -13.13
C THR A 496 72.99 105.05 -13.55
N GLY A 497 72.58 105.96 -12.66
CA GLY A 497 72.76 107.40 -12.83
C GLY A 497 74.17 107.85 -12.44
N THR A 498 74.84 108.55 -13.36
CA THR A 498 76.02 109.39 -13.08
C THR A 498 75.70 110.47 -12.04
N PRO A 499 76.65 110.88 -11.18
CA PRO A 499 76.39 111.80 -10.06
C PRO A 499 76.09 113.24 -10.53
N PRO A 500 75.16 113.97 -9.88
CA PRO A 500 74.96 115.40 -10.12
C PRO A 500 76.02 116.28 -9.38
N PRO A 501 76.34 117.49 -9.89
CA PRO A 501 77.43 118.35 -9.40
C PRO A 501 77.09 119.09 -8.09
N PRO A 502 78.09 119.66 -7.36
CA PRO A 502 77.92 120.09 -5.99
C PRO A 502 77.31 121.49 -5.89
N THR A 503 76.37 121.67 -4.96
CA THR A 503 76.04 122.99 -4.42
C THR A 503 75.92 122.95 -2.91
N GLN A 504 76.48 124.02 -2.36
CA GLN A 504 76.77 124.36 -0.98
C GLN A 504 75.53 124.58 -0.09
N ASN A 505 75.59 123.99 1.10
CA ASN A 505 75.60 124.67 2.41
C ASN A 505 74.28 124.99 3.16
N GLN A 506 74.41 124.78 4.48
CA GLN A 506 73.74 125.37 5.64
C GLN A 506 72.44 124.76 6.22
N GLY A 507 72.52 124.44 7.52
CA GLY A 507 71.41 124.59 8.48
C GLY A 507 70.67 123.31 8.89
N THR A 508 71.20 122.50 9.81
CA THR A 508 70.88 122.52 11.26
C THR A 508 69.67 121.70 11.72
N CYS A 509 69.99 120.71 12.55
CA CYS A 509 69.40 120.37 13.86
C CYS A 509 68.21 119.38 13.98
N LEU A 510 68.40 118.50 14.96
CA LEU A 510 67.52 118.25 16.11
C LEU A 510 66.76 116.91 16.17
N LEU A 511 67.28 116.06 17.06
CA LEU A 511 66.62 115.14 18.01
C LEU A 511 65.66 114.03 17.55
N CYS A 512 65.84 112.92 18.28
CA CYS A 512 64.85 111.94 18.74
C CYS A 512 64.34 110.91 17.71
N GLN A 513 64.10 109.64 18.04
CA GLN A 513 64.40 108.80 19.20
C GLN A 513 64.01 107.35 18.83
N ILE A 514 64.87 106.38 19.14
CA ILE A 514 64.59 105.15 19.91
C ILE A 514 63.16 104.59 19.88
N THR A 515 63.01 103.31 19.48
CA THR A 515 62.39 102.30 20.37
C THR A 515 62.87 100.89 20.06
N GLN A 516 63.48 100.27 21.08
CA GLN A 516 63.64 98.82 21.22
C GLN A 516 62.30 98.22 21.68
N THR A 517 62.04 96.98 21.29
CA THR A 517 61.35 96.03 22.17
C THR A 517 61.95 94.64 22.00
N THR A 518 62.63 94.21 23.06
CA THR A 518 63.08 92.85 23.36
C THR A 518 61.98 92.06 24.06
N LYS A 519 62.02 90.71 23.94
CA LYS A 519 61.66 89.65 24.92
C LYS A 519 61.16 88.40 24.18
N THR A 520 61.48 87.15 24.52
CA THR A 520 62.41 86.53 25.49
C THR A 520 62.52 85.04 25.13
N ASN A 521 63.67 84.45 25.44
CA ASN A 521 63.92 83.01 25.51
C ASN A 521 62.95 82.25 26.42
N THR A 522 62.68 80.98 26.08
CA THR A 522 62.73 79.85 27.02
C THR A 522 63.11 78.54 26.30
N TRP A 523 64.29 78.03 26.62
CA TRP A 523 64.71 76.64 26.42
C TRP A 523 64.23 75.76 27.59
N VAL A 524 64.18 74.44 27.34
CA VAL A 524 64.18 73.29 28.29
C VAL A 524 62.82 72.64 28.63
N LEU A 525 62.81 71.29 28.54
CA LEU A 525 61.72 70.28 28.65
C LEU A 525 61.07 70.01 27.28
N VAL A 526 61.37 68.97 26.50
CA VAL A 526 61.30 67.53 26.82
C VAL A 526 62.19 66.74 25.83
N THR A 527 63.43 66.41 26.23
CA THR A 527 64.28 65.42 25.53
C THR A 527 64.41 64.15 26.38
N GLY A 528 63.28 63.54 26.73
CA GLY A 528 63.20 62.41 27.68
C GLY A 528 62.35 61.22 27.26
N ILE A 529 61.82 61.16 26.04
CA ILE A 529 60.92 60.06 25.61
C ILE A 529 61.26 59.62 24.19
N LEU A 530 62.44 59.04 23.99
CA LEU A 530 62.75 58.30 22.75
C LEU A 530 63.75 57.14 22.90
N ALA A 531 64.32 56.93 24.10
CA ALA A 531 65.20 55.78 24.37
C ALA A 531 64.49 54.57 25.00
N GLY A 532 63.22 54.69 25.42
CA GLY A 532 62.46 53.60 26.06
C GLY A 532 61.70 52.66 25.12
N PHE A 533 61.44 53.08 23.88
CA PHE A 533 60.60 52.33 22.94
C PHE A 533 61.39 51.32 22.07
N MET A 534 62.71 51.49 21.94
CA MET A 534 63.55 50.62 21.13
C MET A 534 64.06 49.35 21.85
N LEU A 535 63.97 49.27 23.18
CA LEU A 535 64.37 48.08 23.95
C LEU A 535 63.24 47.07 24.17
N THR A 536 61.97 47.47 24.03
CA THR A 536 60.81 46.57 24.20
C THR A 536 60.45 45.80 22.93
N MET A 537 60.73 46.36 21.74
CA MET A 537 60.52 45.69 20.44
C MET A 537 61.49 44.51 20.21
N THR A 538 62.73 44.61 20.70
CA THR A 538 63.75 43.57 20.51
C THR A 538 63.52 42.33 21.39
N ALA A 539 62.89 42.50 22.56
CA ALA A 539 62.53 41.39 23.47
C ALA A 539 61.31 40.57 22.98
N ILE A 540 60.38 41.21 22.26
CA ILE A 540 59.20 40.55 21.67
C ILE A 540 59.59 39.75 20.42
N TYR A 541 60.52 40.27 19.61
CA TYR A 541 61.02 39.60 18.41
C TYR A 541 61.77 38.29 18.71
N LEU A 542 62.54 38.23 19.82
CA LEU A 542 63.27 37.02 20.22
C LEU A 542 62.37 35.91 20.83
N ARG A 543 61.26 36.27 21.51
CA ARG A 543 60.28 35.27 22.01
C ARG A 543 59.45 34.63 20.90
N ALA A 544 59.22 35.32 19.78
CA ALA A 544 58.48 34.78 18.63
C ALA A 544 59.26 33.74 17.81
N ARG A 545 60.61 33.85 17.76
CA ARG A 545 61.46 32.90 17.00
C ARG A 545 61.59 31.52 17.65
N GLY A 546 61.44 31.41 18.98
CA GLY A 546 61.52 30.12 19.70
C GLY A 546 60.31 29.19 19.46
N ARG A 547 59.09 29.75 19.44
CA ARG A 547 57.84 28.96 19.27
C ARG A 547 57.63 28.41 17.85
N LEU A 548 58.41 28.85 16.86
CA LEU A 548 58.32 28.41 15.47
C LEU A 548 59.12 27.13 15.17
N GLN A 549 60.06 26.73 16.05
CA GLN A 549 60.81 25.47 15.88
C GLN A 549 60.15 24.26 16.55
N GLU A 550 59.31 24.43 17.58
CA GLU A 550 58.55 23.33 18.20
C GLU A 550 57.38 22.84 17.33
N VAL A 551 56.72 23.74 16.59
CA VAL A 551 55.55 23.39 15.75
C VAL A 551 55.95 22.62 14.49
N ARG A 552 57.20 22.74 14.03
CA ARG A 552 57.71 21.95 12.88
C ARG A 552 58.09 20.51 13.25
N ARG A 553 58.29 20.19 14.53
CA ARG A 553 58.64 18.82 14.99
C ARG A 553 57.40 17.94 15.25
N MET A 554 56.24 18.52 15.58
CA MET A 554 55.00 17.75 15.82
C MET A 554 54.24 17.30 14.57
N ARG A 555 54.48 17.93 13.40
CA ARG A 555 53.78 17.56 12.15
C ARG A 555 54.32 16.33 11.41
N ARG A 556 55.35 15.65 11.93
CA ARG A 556 55.91 14.42 11.33
C ARG A 556 55.46 13.11 11.99
N LEU A 557 54.61 13.13 13.03
CA LEU A 557 54.19 11.92 13.77
C LEU A 557 52.69 11.60 13.71
N THR A 558 51.89 12.28 12.87
CA THR A 558 50.42 12.06 12.79
C THR A 558 49.92 11.68 11.39
N ARG A 559 50.78 11.06 10.57
CA ARG A 559 50.36 10.31 9.37
C ARG A 559 50.85 8.87 9.49
N TYR A 560 50.25 8.09 10.38
CA TYR A 560 50.14 6.62 10.32
C TYR A 560 49.36 6.19 11.57
N SER A 561 48.03 6.22 11.47
CA SER A 561 47.07 5.45 12.26
C SER A 561 45.79 5.35 11.46
#